data_AF-A0A2V9XUW8-F1
#
_entry.id   AF-A0A2V9XUW8-F1
#
_cell.length_a   1.000
_cell.length_b   1.000
_cell.length_c   1.000
_cell.angle_alpha   90.00
_cell.angle_beta   90.00
_cell.angle_gamma   90.00
#
_symmetry.space_group_name_H-M   'P 1'
#
loop_
_entity.id
_entity.type
_entity.pdbx_description
1 polymer ?
#
loop_
_entity_poly.entity_id
_entity_poly.type
_entity_poly.pdbx_seq_one_letter_code
_entity_poly.pdbx_strand_id
1 'polypeptide(L)'
;MMQTYDSKDYLAMPMSTLFLFGRKQDFGYEMAEPIAMVASRHHFRIWKAPFTWNGQEVWVGAGTHDIGFAKDRRNNNVTHKIDPAVDGERDNIGASLQKSNKAKTFSYYLPPNPVQEAKNATGDGYHSDGRLLVIFLQ
;
A
#
# COMPACT_ATOMS: atom_id res chain seq x y z
N MET A 1 -25.28 -17.66 0.94
CA MET A 1 -24.83 -17.93 2.33
C MET A 1 -23.74 -16.91 2.64
N MET A 2 -23.99 -16.01 3.60
CA MET A 2 -22.99 -15.08 4.10
C MET A 2 -22.10 -15.87 5.06
N GLN A 3 -20.85 -16.17 4.67
CA GLN A 3 -19.89 -16.78 5.59
C GLN A 3 -19.47 -15.71 6.59
N THR A 4 -19.92 -15.86 7.83
CA THR A 4 -19.38 -15.13 8.97
C THR A 4 -18.01 -15.74 9.28
N TYR A 5 -16.93 -15.02 8.98
CA TYR A 5 -15.59 -15.43 9.37
C TYR A 5 -15.40 -15.04 10.84
N ASP A 6 -14.98 -16.00 11.68
CA ASP A 6 -14.61 -15.71 13.06
C ASP A 6 -13.40 -14.76 13.08
N SER A 7 -13.38 -13.84 14.05
CA SER A 7 -12.37 -12.78 14.18
C SER A 7 -10.92 -13.27 14.18
N LYS A 8 -10.69 -14.53 14.56
CA LYS A 8 -9.36 -15.17 14.57
C LYS A 8 -8.86 -15.56 13.18
N ASP A 9 -9.72 -16.05 12.30
CA ASP A 9 -9.34 -16.41 10.93
C ASP A 9 -9.12 -15.16 10.07
N TYR A 10 -9.85 -14.08 10.37
CA TYR A 10 -9.65 -12.78 9.75
C TYR A 10 -8.26 -12.19 10.04
N LEU A 11 -7.78 -12.26 11.29
CA LEU A 11 -6.44 -11.78 11.68
C LEU A 11 -5.31 -12.52 10.96
N ALA A 12 -5.59 -13.69 10.37
CA ALA A 12 -4.62 -14.54 9.69
C ALA A 12 -4.60 -14.39 8.17
N MET A 13 -5.40 -13.50 7.55
CA MET A 13 -5.37 -13.34 6.09
C MET A 13 -3.98 -12.85 5.63
N PRO A 14 -3.24 -13.66 4.86
CA PRO A 14 -1.88 -13.30 4.47
C PRO A 14 -1.93 -12.17 3.44
N MET A 15 -1.05 -11.17 3.62
CA MET A 15 -0.85 -10.13 2.61
C MET A 15 -0.49 -10.75 1.26
N SER A 16 -1.18 -10.31 0.21
CA SER A 16 -0.87 -10.72 -1.16
C SER A 16 0.60 -10.41 -1.52
N THR A 17 1.24 -11.33 -2.25
CA THR A 17 2.57 -11.12 -2.82
C THR A 17 2.46 -10.21 -4.04
N LEU A 18 3.21 -9.11 -4.03
CA LEU A 18 3.26 -8.17 -5.15
C LEU A 18 4.67 -8.13 -5.74
N PHE A 19 4.75 -7.82 -7.03
CA PHE A 19 6.00 -7.87 -7.78
C PHE A 19 6.39 -6.48 -8.26
N LEU A 20 7.66 -6.15 -8.06
CA LEU A 20 8.34 -5.00 -8.63
C LEU A 20 9.78 -5.42 -8.97
N PHE A 21 10.36 -4.86 -10.03
CA PHE A 21 11.69 -5.26 -10.53
C PHE A 21 11.81 -6.77 -10.84
N GLY A 22 10.71 -7.40 -11.25
CA GLY A 22 10.68 -8.84 -11.55
C GLY A 22 10.77 -9.77 -10.33
N ARG A 23 10.62 -9.26 -9.11
CA ARG A 23 10.73 -10.04 -7.85
C ARG A 23 9.66 -9.66 -6.82
N LYS A 24 9.41 -10.55 -5.86
CA LYS A 24 8.52 -10.31 -4.72
C LYS A 24 9.07 -9.22 -3.79
N GLN A 25 8.20 -8.63 -2.97
CA GLN A 25 8.59 -7.65 -1.95
C GLN A 25 9.62 -8.19 -0.96
N ASP A 26 10.49 -7.32 -0.45
CA ASP A 26 11.42 -7.61 0.65
C ASP A 26 10.68 -7.63 2.00
N PHE A 27 9.84 -6.61 2.20
CA PHE A 27 9.07 -6.43 3.43
C PHE A 27 7.61 -6.14 3.13
N GLY A 28 6.74 -6.61 4.02
CA GLY A 28 5.33 -6.24 4.06
C GLY A 28 4.94 -5.95 5.50
N TYR A 29 4.36 -4.78 5.73
CA TYR A 29 3.81 -4.35 7.01
C TYR A 29 2.30 -4.20 6.90
N GLU A 30 1.61 -4.54 7.98
CA GLU A 30 0.18 -4.35 8.13
C GLU A 30 -0.10 -3.63 9.44
N MET A 31 -0.95 -2.61 9.38
CA MET A 31 -1.45 -1.90 10.55
C MET A 31 -2.98 -1.93 10.54
N ALA A 32 -3.56 -2.52 11.58
CA ALA A 32 -5.01 -2.54 11.79
C ALA A 32 -5.46 -1.33 12.61
N GLU A 33 -6.57 -0.72 12.20
CA GLU A 33 -7.19 0.40 12.94
C GLU A 33 -7.99 -0.12 14.17
N PRO A 34 -7.85 0.48 15.37
CA PRO A 34 -8.36 -0.09 16.63
C PRO A 34 -9.90 -0.18 16.78
N ILE A 35 -10.70 0.50 15.93
CA ILE A 35 -12.15 0.68 16.18
C ILE A 35 -13.06 0.30 15.00
N ALA A 36 -12.54 0.04 13.80
CA ALA A 36 -13.38 -0.47 12.70
C ALA A 36 -13.32 -1.99 12.71
N MET A 37 -14.39 -2.61 13.21
CA MET A 37 -14.56 -4.06 13.30
C MET A 37 -14.19 -4.70 11.94
N VAL A 38 -12.99 -5.27 11.90
CA VAL A 38 -12.55 -6.26 10.91
C VAL A 38 -12.57 -5.75 9.45
N ALA A 39 -12.38 -4.45 9.15
CA ALA A 39 -12.56 -3.95 7.77
C ALA A 39 -11.53 -2.93 7.25
N SER A 40 -10.75 -2.28 8.12
CA SER A 40 -9.77 -1.26 7.72
C SER A 40 -8.34 -1.68 8.05
N ARG A 41 -7.48 -1.75 7.03
CA ARG A 41 -6.06 -2.14 7.16
C ARG A 41 -5.18 -1.28 6.26
N HIS A 42 -4.07 -0.79 6.82
CA HIS A 42 -3.00 -0.17 6.06
C HIS A 42 -1.96 -1.22 5.71
N HIS A 43 -1.68 -1.37 4.41
CA HIS A 43 -0.69 -2.31 3.91
C HIS A 43 0.44 -1.56 3.26
N PHE A 44 1.67 -1.78 3.72
CA PHE A 44 2.87 -1.18 3.15
C PHE A 44 3.86 -2.26 2.71
N ARG A 45 4.23 -2.25 1.43
CA ARG A 45 5.22 -3.16 0.87
C ARG A 45 6.44 -2.39 0.38
N ILE A 46 7.61 -2.98 0.53
CA ILE A 46 8.89 -2.34 0.20
C ILE A 46 9.78 -3.30 -0.59
N TRP A 47 10.44 -2.77 -1.61
CA TRP A 47 11.43 -3.45 -2.44
C TRP A 47 12.74 -2.68 -2.42
N LYS A 48 13.86 -3.39 -2.27
CA LYS A 48 15.17 -2.85 -2.59
C LYS A 48 15.27 -2.67 -4.11
N ALA A 49 15.56 -1.46 -4.56
CA ALA A 49 15.76 -1.19 -5.98
C ALA A 49 17.06 -1.86 -6.47
N PRO A 50 17.12 -2.31 -7.73
CA PRO A 50 18.32 -2.91 -8.31
C PRO A 50 19.37 -1.85 -8.72
N PHE A 51 19.23 -0.61 -8.24
CA PHE A 51 20.10 0.51 -8.54
C PHE A 51 20.29 1.39 -7.31
N THR A 52 21.32 2.22 -7.37
CA THR A 52 21.59 3.26 -6.38
C THR A 52 21.34 4.64 -6.99
N TRP A 53 21.16 5.64 -6.14
CA TRP A 53 21.08 7.04 -6.55
C TRP A 53 22.07 7.85 -5.74
N ASN A 54 23.00 8.55 -6.40
CA ASN A 54 24.10 9.28 -5.76
C ASN A 54 24.89 8.42 -4.74
N GLY A 55 25.10 7.14 -5.05
CA GLY A 55 25.80 6.19 -4.17
C GLY A 55 24.98 5.69 -2.98
N GLN A 56 23.71 6.12 -2.83
CA GLN A 56 22.80 5.67 -1.78
C GLN A 56 21.90 4.54 -2.26
N GLU A 57 21.56 3.63 -1.35
CA GLU A 57 20.56 2.59 -1.61
C GLU A 57 19.18 3.20 -1.81
N VAL A 58 18.46 2.70 -2.81
CA VAL A 58 17.09 3.13 -3.08
C VAL A 58 16.13 2.02 -2.68
N TRP A 59 15.10 2.39 -1.94
CA TRP A 59 13.98 1.53 -1.60
C TRP A 59 12.71 2.12 -2.21
N VAL A 60 11.90 1.28 -2.87
CA VAL A 60 10.62 1.68 -3.44
C VAL A 60 9.52 1.06 -2.61
N GLY A 61 8.54 1.87 -2.24
CA GLY A 61 7.40 1.47 -1.43
C GLY A 61 6.08 1.59 -2.19
N ALA A 62 5.12 0.74 -1.84
CA ALA A 62 3.73 0.85 -2.30
C ALA A 62 2.79 0.61 -1.12
N GLY A 63 1.85 1.53 -0.93
CA GLY A 63 0.82 1.47 0.11
C GLY A 63 -0.56 1.18 -0.48
N THR A 64 -1.37 0.40 0.22
CA THR A 64 -2.81 0.29 -0.04
C THR A 64 -3.58 0.39 1.27
N HIS A 65 -4.64 1.18 1.30
CA HIS A 65 -5.57 1.24 2.42
C HIS A 65 -6.83 0.46 2.07
N ASP A 66 -7.10 -0.59 2.82
CA ASP A 66 -8.35 -1.33 2.71
C ASP A 66 -9.42 -0.63 3.54
N ILE A 67 -10.59 -0.39 2.96
CA ILE A 67 -11.71 0.34 3.57
C ILE A 67 -12.97 -0.53 3.73
N GLY A 68 -12.86 -1.83 3.46
CA GLY A 68 -13.97 -2.76 3.59
C GLY A 68 -13.80 -4.03 2.78
N PHE A 69 -14.94 -4.63 2.41
CA PHE A 69 -15.01 -5.83 1.59
C PHE A 69 -15.65 -5.55 0.23
N ALA A 70 -15.19 -6.27 -0.79
CA ALA A 70 -15.72 -6.30 -2.14
C ALA A 70 -15.78 -7.74 -2.65
N LYS A 71 -16.51 -7.96 -3.75
CA LYS A 71 -16.52 -9.25 -4.45
C LYS A 71 -15.44 -9.23 -5.52
N ASP A 72 -14.49 -10.16 -5.46
CA ASP A 72 -13.44 -10.30 -6.47
C ASP A 72 -14.08 -10.80 -7.78
N ARG A 73 -13.98 -9.99 -8.84
CA ARG A 73 -14.58 -10.28 -10.14
C ARG A 73 -13.93 -11.45 -10.87
N ARG A 74 -12.72 -11.87 -10.45
CA ARG A 74 -11.95 -12.94 -11.10
C ARG A 74 -12.38 -14.33 -10.65
N ASN A 75 -12.74 -14.47 -9.38
CA ASN A 75 -13.02 -15.77 -8.75
C ASN A 75 -14.34 -15.80 -7.94
N ASN A 76 -15.09 -14.69 -7.91
CA ASN A 76 -16.32 -14.51 -7.13
C ASN A 76 -16.18 -14.62 -5.60
N ASN A 77 -14.96 -14.67 -5.06
CA ASN A 77 -14.71 -14.70 -3.62
C ASN A 77 -14.81 -13.29 -2.99
N VAL A 78 -14.87 -13.23 -1.67
CA VAL A 78 -14.75 -11.96 -0.93
C VAL A 78 -13.27 -11.53 -0.93
N THR A 79 -13.02 -10.26 -1.27
CA THR A 79 -11.71 -9.60 -1.20
C THR A 79 -11.84 -8.31 -0.40
N HIS A 80 -10.73 -7.75 0.05
CA HIS A 80 -10.72 -6.40 0.57
C HIS A 80 -11.01 -5.39 -0.55
N LYS A 81 -11.76 -4.34 -0.19
CA LYS A 81 -11.98 -3.17 -1.02
C LYS A 81 -10.88 -2.17 -0.72
N ILE A 82 -10.02 -1.90 -1.69
CA ILE A 82 -8.99 -0.88 -1.62
C ILE A 82 -9.63 0.49 -1.82
N ASP A 83 -9.20 1.49 -1.04
CA ASP A 83 -9.59 2.89 -1.23
C ASP A 83 -9.13 3.38 -2.62
N PRO A 84 -10.03 3.88 -3.48
CA PRO A 84 -9.63 4.47 -4.75
C PRO A 84 -8.75 5.73 -4.60
N ALA A 85 -8.80 6.43 -3.46
CA ALA A 85 -7.99 7.63 -3.19
C ALA A 85 -6.60 7.27 -2.63
N VAL A 86 -5.74 6.71 -3.49
CA VAL A 86 -4.48 6.06 -3.04
C VAL A 86 -3.45 7.01 -2.43
N ASP A 87 -3.55 8.30 -2.69
CA ASP A 87 -2.67 9.32 -2.12
C ASP A 87 -2.81 9.41 -0.60
N GLY A 88 -4.00 9.12 -0.05
CA GLY A 88 -4.22 9.14 1.40
C GLY A 88 -3.31 8.14 2.13
N GLU A 89 -3.07 6.97 1.55
CA GLU A 89 -2.20 5.97 2.14
C GLU A 89 -0.71 6.35 2.03
N ARG A 90 -0.30 6.94 0.90
CA ARG A 90 1.06 7.50 0.75
C ARG A 90 1.32 8.55 1.83
N ASP A 91 0.37 9.44 2.05
CA ASP A 91 0.48 10.53 3.01
C ASP A 91 0.47 9.99 4.46
N ASN A 92 -0.32 8.96 4.74
CA ASN A 92 -0.33 8.24 6.02
C ASN A 92 1.03 7.57 6.34
N ILE A 93 1.64 6.90 5.35
CA ILE A 93 3.00 6.33 5.48
C ILE A 93 4.02 7.43 5.78
N GLY A 94 3.96 8.54 5.05
CA GLY A 94 4.82 9.70 5.27
C GLY A 94 4.71 10.26 6.69
N ALA A 95 3.48 10.52 7.14
CA ALA A 95 3.20 11.02 8.49
C ALA A 95 3.66 10.03 9.58
N SER A 96 3.50 8.73 9.37
CA SER A 96 3.94 7.69 10.30
C SER A 96 5.46 7.62 10.42
N LEU A 97 6.18 7.71 9.29
CA LEU A 97 7.65 7.78 9.28
C LEU A 97 8.15 9.07 9.94
N GLN A 98 7.47 10.20 9.72
CA GLN A 98 7.82 11.46 10.37
C GLN A 98 7.72 11.36 11.91
N LYS A 99 6.65 10.72 12.43
CA LYS A 99 6.48 10.48 13.86
C LYS A 99 7.58 9.60 14.48
N SER A 100 8.20 8.72 13.69
CA SER A 100 9.31 7.86 14.17
C SER A 100 10.63 8.62 14.40
N ASN A 101 10.72 9.87 13.93
CA ASN A 101 11.93 10.69 13.97
C ASN A 101 13.15 10.04 13.28
N LYS A 102 12.92 9.19 12.26
CA LYS A 102 13.96 8.51 11.46
C LYS A 102 14.09 9.03 10.03
N ALA A 103 13.31 10.03 9.66
CA ALA A 103 13.36 10.67 8.35
C ALA A 103 14.05 12.03 8.45
N LYS A 104 14.92 12.32 7.48
CA LYS A 104 15.67 13.57 7.35
C LYS A 104 14.92 14.60 6.51
N THR A 105 14.38 14.19 5.37
CA THR A 105 13.60 15.07 4.47
C THR A 105 12.45 14.32 3.83
N PHE A 106 11.36 15.06 3.56
CA PHE A 106 10.21 14.62 2.79
C PHE A 106 10.02 15.58 1.63
N SER A 107 9.82 15.04 0.43
CA SER A 107 9.56 15.85 -0.76
C SER A 107 8.62 15.12 -1.70
N TYR A 108 7.73 15.87 -2.34
CA TYR A 108 6.90 15.33 -3.41
C TYR A 108 7.57 15.55 -4.75
N TYR A 109 7.64 14.49 -5.56
CA TYR A 109 8.19 14.52 -6.91
C TYR A 109 7.12 14.08 -7.91
N LEU A 110 6.84 14.90 -8.92
CA LEU A 110 5.96 14.53 -10.02
C LEU A 110 6.83 13.94 -11.15
N PRO A 111 6.72 12.64 -11.47
CA PRO A 111 7.45 12.04 -12.57
C PRO A 111 6.91 12.53 -13.93
N PRO A 112 7.69 12.44 -15.03
CA PRO A 112 7.27 12.90 -16.35
C PRO A 112 6.01 12.22 -16.91
N ASN A 113 5.76 10.96 -16.53
CA ASN A 113 4.59 10.19 -16.93
C ASN A 113 3.86 9.68 -15.68
N PRO A 114 3.15 10.56 -14.96
CA PRO A 114 2.48 10.19 -13.74
C PRO A 114 1.27 9.30 -14.02
N VAL A 115 1.05 8.31 -13.15
CA VAL A 115 -0.21 7.55 -13.14
C VAL A 115 -1.21 8.31 -12.28
N GLN A 116 -2.22 8.88 -12.91
CA GLN A 116 -3.28 9.63 -12.21
C GLN A 116 -4.58 8.84 -12.10
N GLU A 117 -4.83 7.95 -13.05
CA GLU A 117 -6.01 7.08 -13.10
C GLU A 117 -5.56 5.70 -13.59
N ALA A 118 -5.99 4.65 -12.92
CA ALA A 118 -5.72 3.28 -13.35
C ALA A 118 -6.70 2.29 -12.68
N LYS A 119 -6.56 1.01 -13.01
CA LYS A 119 -7.33 -0.08 -12.39
C LYS A 119 -6.39 -1.01 -11.66
N ASN A 120 -6.84 -1.49 -10.50
CA ASN A 120 -6.13 -2.52 -9.74
C ASN A 120 -6.39 -3.92 -10.35
N ALA A 121 -5.82 -4.95 -9.73
CA ALA A 121 -5.94 -6.33 -10.21
C ALA A 121 -7.37 -6.92 -10.11
N THR A 122 -8.27 -6.32 -9.34
CA THR A 122 -9.71 -6.70 -9.27
C THR A 122 -10.57 -5.94 -10.29
N GLY A 123 -9.97 -4.99 -11.01
CA GLY A 123 -10.62 -4.15 -12.01
C GLY A 123 -11.27 -2.88 -11.46
N ASP A 124 -11.09 -2.61 -10.16
CA ASP A 124 -11.58 -1.38 -9.52
C ASP A 124 -10.65 -0.22 -9.88
N GLY A 125 -11.24 0.92 -10.21
CA GLY A 125 -10.50 2.14 -10.52
C GLY A 125 -9.89 2.78 -9.26
N TYR A 126 -8.77 3.46 -9.43
CA TYR A 126 -8.16 4.29 -8.41
C TYR A 126 -7.58 5.56 -9.05
N HIS A 127 -7.46 6.63 -8.24
CA HIS A 127 -7.00 7.94 -8.65
C HIS A 127 -5.87 8.46 -7.75
N SER A 128 -4.98 9.24 -8.33
CA SER A 128 -3.82 9.85 -7.66
C SER A 128 -3.49 11.21 -8.29
N ASP A 129 -2.90 12.10 -7.50
CA ASP A 129 -2.25 13.33 -7.94
C ASP A 129 -0.97 13.06 -8.77
N GLY A 130 -0.53 11.80 -8.83
CA GLY A 130 0.58 11.31 -9.63
C GLY A 130 1.96 11.50 -9.00
N ARG A 131 2.04 12.13 -7.83
CA ARG A 131 3.31 12.44 -7.15
C ARG A 131 3.80 11.24 -6.36
N LEU A 132 5.12 11.10 -6.32
CA LEU A 132 5.82 10.20 -5.43
C LEU A 132 6.22 10.96 -4.18
N LEU A 133 6.07 10.32 -3.01
CA LEU A 133 6.70 10.80 -1.78
C LEU A 133 8.13 10.25 -1.73
N VAL A 134 9.11 11.15 -1.79
CA VAL A 134 10.53 10.84 -1.68
C VAL A 134 11.00 11.19 -0.27
N ILE A 135 11.59 10.21 0.40
CA ILE A 135 12.03 10.32 1.79
C ILE A 135 13.51 9.98 1.86
N PHE A 136 14.31 10.86 2.45
CA PHE A 136 15.66 10.50 2.89
C PHE A 136 15.60 10.11 4.36
N LEU A 137 16.06 8.90 4.68
CA LEU A 137 16.17 8.44 6.06
C LEU A 137 17.46 8.95 6.70
N GLN A 138 17.52 8.93 8.04
CA GLN A 138 18.70 9.32 8.82
C GLN A 138 19.82 8.29 8.74
#